data_AF-A0A2G9T826-F1
#
_entry.id   AF-A0A2G9T826-F1
#
_cell.length_a   1.000
_cell.length_b   1.000
_cell.length_c   1.000
_cell.angle_alpha   90.00
_cell.angle_beta   90.00
_cell.angle_gamma   90.00
#
_symmetry.space_group_name_H-M   'P 1'
#
loop_
_entity.id
_entity.type
_entity.pdbx_description
1 polymer ?
#
loop_
_entity_poly.entity_id
_entity_poly.type
_entity_poly.pdbx_seq_one_letter_code
_entity_poly.pdbx_strand_id
1 'polypeptide(L)' 'MLEITVSESQPPHEPFYIVQATDKDKRKVRQQGSNGAIVYSILSSHPPCPVMVQPLTGQLQLTESLDFEKTKDYRIRVK' A
#
# COMPACT_ATOMS: atom_id res chain seq x y z
N MET A 1 4.47 -12.28 5.99
CA MET A 1 3.34 -11.32 6.03
C MET A 1 3.92 -10.02 6.55
N LEU A 2 3.65 -8.89 5.88
CA LEU A 2 4.10 -7.58 6.32
C LEU A 2 2.99 -6.96 7.18
N GLU A 3 3.34 -6.42 8.34
CA GLU A 3 2.42 -5.74 9.25
C GLU A 3 2.85 -4.28 9.36
N ILE A 4 1.88 -3.37 9.23
CA ILE A 4 2.09 -1.93 9.26
C ILE A 4 1.06 -1.35 10.23
N THR A 5 1.53 -0.58 11.20
CA THR A 5 0.66 0.14 12.13
C THR A 5 0.51 1.58 11.65
N VAL A 6 -0.74 2.02 11.49
CA VAL A 6 -1.09 3.38 11.07
C VAL A 6 -1.91 4.02 12.18
N SER A 7 -1.62 5.27 12.51
CA SER A 7 -2.41 6.03 13.48
C SER A 7 -3.79 6.38 12.90
N GLU A 8 -4.84 6.38 13.71
CA GLU A 8 -6.17 6.84 13.27
C GLU A 8 -6.17 8.32 12.87
N SER A 9 -5.23 9.09 13.41
CA SER A 9 -4.98 10.49 13.05
C SER A 9 -4.27 10.66 11.71
N GLN A 10 -3.95 9.58 10.99
CA GLN A 10 -3.34 9.65 9.66
C GLN A 10 -4.32 10.35 8.70
N PRO A 11 -3.92 11.46 8.06
CA PRO A 11 -4.79 12.16 7.14
C PRO A 11 -5.04 11.34 5.86
N PRO A 12 -6.26 11.41 5.31
CA PRO A 12 -6.54 10.90 3.97
C PRO A 12 -5.66 11.57 2.91
N HIS A 13 -5.41 10.84 1.83
CA HIS A 13 -4.62 11.24 0.66
C HIS A 13 -3.14 11.52 0.90
N GLU A 14 -2.65 11.32 2.12
CA GLU A 14 -1.22 11.41 2.43
C GLU A 14 -0.56 10.01 2.39
N PRO A 15 0.61 9.86 1.75
CA PRO A 15 1.30 8.58 1.71
C PRO A 15 1.83 8.19 3.08
N PHE A 16 1.38 7.06 3.62
CA PHE A 16 1.84 6.55 4.91
C PHE A 16 2.84 5.39 4.78
N TYR A 17 2.89 4.74 3.62
CA TYR A 17 3.80 3.63 3.35
C TYR A 17 4.15 3.52 1.87
N ILE A 18 5.28 2.90 1.53
CA ILE A 18 5.66 2.59 0.15
C ILE A 18 5.90 1.10 0.04
N VAL A 19 5.06 0.39 -0.71
CA VAL A 19 5.29 -1.02 -1.00
C VAL A 19 6.45 -1.16 -1.97
N GLN A 20 7.34 -2.09 -1.66
CA GLN A 20 8.43 -2.48 -2.53
C GLN A 20 8.24 -3.95 -2.90
N ALA A 21 7.99 -4.21 -4.19
CA ALA A 21 7.95 -5.58 -4.70
C ALA A 21 9.39 -6.13 -4.76
N THR A 22 9.83 -6.78 -3.70
CA THR A 22 11.03 -7.63 -3.71
C THR A 22 10.63 -9.01 -4.19
N ASP A 23 10.59 -9.21 -5.51
CA ASP A 23 10.74 -10.56 -6.03
C ASP A 23 12.06 -11.13 -5.47
N LYS A 24 12.08 -12.42 -5.13
CA LYS A 24 13.20 -13.06 -4.42
C LYS A 24 14.52 -13.02 -5.23
N ASP A 25 14.52 -12.52 -6.45
CA ASP A 25 15.73 -12.12 -7.15
C ASP A 25 16.08 -10.63 -6.92
N LYS A 26 16.83 -10.40 -5.84
CA LYS A 26 17.84 -9.36 -5.63
C LYS A 26 17.65 -8.02 -6.39
N ARG A 27 17.55 -6.96 -5.59
CA ARG A 27 18.12 -5.63 -5.92
C ARG A 27 17.58 -4.98 -7.20
N LYS A 28 16.27 -4.93 -7.38
CA LYS A 28 15.68 -3.95 -8.29
C LYS A 28 14.63 -3.11 -7.58
N VAL A 29 15.11 -2.14 -6.81
CA VAL A 29 14.50 -0.80 -6.86
C VAL A 29 14.61 -0.37 -8.32
N ARG A 30 13.66 -0.78 -9.17
CA ARG A 30 13.62 -0.27 -10.55
C ARG A 30 13.21 1.17 -10.42
N GLN A 31 14.20 2.04 -10.35
CA GLN A 31 14.01 3.44 -10.72
C GLN A 31 13.39 3.43 -12.11
N GLN A 32 12.26 4.13 -12.18
CA GLN A 32 11.49 4.46 -13.37
C GLN A 32 12.46 4.88 -14.50
N GLY A 33 12.74 3.99 -15.46
CA GLY A 33 13.74 4.30 -16.48
C GLY A 33 14.09 3.21 -17.49
N SER A 34 13.57 1.99 -17.41
CA SER A 34 13.87 0.98 -18.44
C SER A 34 12.74 -0.04 -18.56
N ASN A 35 12.08 -0.08 -19.72
CA ASN A 35 11.19 -1.13 -20.27
C ASN A 35 10.76 -2.25 -19.30
N GLY A 36 9.76 -1.94 -18.47
CA GLY A 36 9.14 -2.86 -17.53
C GLY A 36 8.71 -2.14 -16.25
N ALA A 37 7.74 -1.24 -16.39
CA ALA A 37 7.16 -0.54 -15.24
C ALA A 37 6.48 -1.56 -14.33
N ILE A 38 6.83 -1.57 -13.04
CA ILE A 38 6.06 -2.27 -12.02
C ILE A 38 4.79 -1.46 -11.82
N VAL A 39 3.64 -2.12 -11.96
CA VAL A 39 2.33 -1.49 -11.77
C VAL A 39 1.71 -2.11 -10.53
N TYR A 40 1.70 -1.34 -9.44
CA TYR A 40 1.12 -1.77 -8.18
C TYR A 40 -0.41 -1.74 -8.25
N SER A 41 -1.05 -2.76 -7.69
CA SER A 41 -2.51 -2.77 -7.55
C SER A 41 -2.97 -3.56 -6.34
N ILE A 42 -4.04 -3.09 -5.69
CA ILE A 42 -4.70 -3.85 -4.62
C ILE A 42 -5.55 -4.94 -5.26
N LEU A 43 -5.20 -6.19 -4.97
CA LEU A 43 -5.94 -7.37 -5.42
C LEU A 43 -7.20 -7.59 -4.60
N SER A 44 -7.12 -7.37 -3.30
CA SER A 44 -8.21 -7.60 -2.37
C SER A 44 -7.93 -6.93 -1.03
N SER A 45 -8.96 -6.45 -0.35
CA SER A 45 -8.92 -5.98 1.03
C SER A 45 -10.03 -6.65 1.83
N HIS A 46 -9.72 -7.10 3.06
CA HIS A 46 -10.71 -7.66 3.98
C HIS A 46 -10.45 -7.15 5.41
N PRO A 47 -11.43 -6.46 6.05
CA PRO A 47 -12.66 -5.90 5.45
C PRO A 47 -12.34 -4.85 4.36
N PRO A 48 -13.35 -4.32 3.63
CA PRO A 48 -13.14 -3.19 2.72
C PRO A 48 -12.39 -2.08 3.45
N CYS A 49 -11.19 -1.77 2.95
CA CYS A 49 -10.27 -0.83 3.58
C CYS A 49 -10.21 0.45 2.76
N PRO A 50 -10.23 1.64 3.40
CA PRO A 50 -10.05 2.91 2.71
C PRO A 50 -8.57 3.15 2.37
N VAL A 51 -7.93 2.21 1.66
CA VAL A 51 -6.53 2.29 1.24
C VAL A 51 -6.45 2.17 -0.28
N MET A 52 -5.66 3.05 -0.88
CA MET A 52 -5.31 3.03 -2.30
C MET A 52 -3.79 2.84 -2.43
N VAL A 53 -3.36 2.17 -3.52
CA VAL A 53 -1.95 2.10 -3.91
C VAL A 53 -1.72 2.88 -5.19
N GLN A 54 -0.70 3.74 -5.19
CA GLN A 54 -0.30 4.47 -6.39
C GLN A 54 0.42 3.49 -7.34
N PRO A 55 -0.09 3.26 -8.57
CA PRO A 55 0.40 2.19 -9.42
C PRO A 55 1.86 2.34 -9.86
N LEU A 56 2.36 3.57 -9.97
CA LEU A 56 3.70 3.85 -10.47
C LEU A 56 4.76 3.98 -9.36
N THR A 57 4.36 4.36 -8.15
CA THR A 57 5.29 4.63 -7.04
C THR A 57 5.21 3.59 -5.93
N GLY A 58 4.12 2.83 -5.86
CA GLY A 58 3.87 1.90 -4.75
C GLY A 58 3.47 2.61 -3.44
N GLN A 59 3.18 3.90 -3.47
CA GLN A 59 2.73 4.63 -2.29
C GLN A 59 1.33 4.18 -1.88
N LEU A 60 1.18 3.78 -0.62
CA LEU A 60 -0.12 3.53 0.01
C LEU A 60 -0.61 4.82 0.65
N GLN A 61 -1.86 5.15 0.36
CA GLN A 61 -2.56 6.33 0.87
C GLN A 61 -3.92 5.90 1.42
N LEU A 62 -4.38 6.60 2.46
CA LEU A 62 -5.75 6.46 2.91
C LEU A 62 -6.69 7.21 1.98
N THR A 63 -7.86 6.67 1.68
CA THR A 63 -8.92 7.39 0.95
C THR A 63 -9.91 8.06 1.90
N GLU A 64 -9.97 7.58 3.14
CA GLU A 64 -10.86 8.07 4.20
C GLU A 64 -10.17 7.94 5.56
N SER A 65 -10.70 8.62 6.58
CA SER A 65 -10.19 8.54 7.95
C SER A 65 -10.39 7.12 8.52
N LEU A 66 -9.42 6.67 9.31
CA LEU A 66 -9.52 5.40 10.02
C LEU A 66 -10.36 5.59 11.30
N ASP A 67 -11.04 4.52 11.69
CA ASP A 67 -11.81 4.43 12.92
C ASP A 67 -11.43 3.11 13.60
N PHE A 68 -10.61 3.21 14.65
CA PHE A 68 -10.08 2.06 15.37
C PHE A 68 -11.18 1.31 16.16
N GLU A 69 -12.23 2.01 16.59
CA GLU A 69 -13.35 1.38 17.30
C GLU A 69 -14.17 0.50 16.35
N LYS A 70 -14.32 0.93 15.10
CA LYS A 70 -15.03 0.17 14.06
C LYS A 70 -14.21 -0.96 13.45
N THR A 71 -12.92 -0.74 13.16
CA THR A 71 -12.07 -1.77 12.54
C THR A 71 -10.60 -1.57 12.91
N LYS A 72 -10.04 -2.55 13.62
CA LYS A 72 -8.66 -2.53 14.11
C LYS A 72 -7.64 -3.01 13.10
N ASP A 73 -8.03 -3.98 12.28
CA ASP A 73 -7.11 -4.70 11.40
C ASP A 73 -7.66 -4.79 9.98
N TYR A 74 -6.82 -4.44 9.00
CA TYR A 74 -7.12 -4.59 7.58
C TYR A 74 -6.11 -5.51 6.93
N ARG A 75 -6.61 -6.48 6.15
CA ARG A 75 -5.77 -7.41 5.39
C ARG A 75 -5.86 -7.07 3.91
N ILE A 76 -4.79 -6.48 3.38
CA ILE A 76 -4.71 -6.07 1.99
C ILE A 76 -3.70 -6.96 1.26
N ARG A 77 -4.04 -7.38 0.05
CA ARG A 77 -3.13 -8.05 -0.88
C ARG A 77 -2.79 -7.09 -2.01
N VAL A 78 -1.50 -6.86 -2.24
CA VAL A 78 -1.00 -6.01 -3.32
C VAL A 78 -0.16 -6.88 -4.26
N LYS A 79 -0.28 -6.65 -5.56
CA LYS A 79 0.64 -7.17 -6.59
C LYS A 79 1.41 -6.04 -7.26
#